data_AF-A0AAN8TJQ6-F1
#
_entry.id   AF-A0AAN8TJQ6-F1
#
_cell.length_a   1.000
_cell.length_b   1.000
_cell.length_c   1.000
_cell.angle_alpha   90.00
_cell.angle_beta   90.00
_cell.angle_gamma   90.00
#
_symmetry.space_group_name_H-M   'P 1'
#
loop_
_entity.id
_entity.type
_entity.pdbx_description
1 polymer ?
#
loop_
_entity_poly.entity_id
_entity_poly.type
_entity_poly.pdbx_seq_one_letter_code
_entity_poly.pdbx_strand_id
1 'polypeptide(L)' 'MGGGEGSAAREVLRHKSVDRVVMCDIDQEVVDFCGKHLIANQEAFRNKKLY' A
#
# COMPACT_ATOMS: atom_id res chain seq x y z
N MET A 1 -8.60 7.14 -0.35
CA MET A 1 -8.99 7.71 0.95
C MET A 1 -8.97 6.55 1.93
N GLY A 2 -8.06 6.59 2.89
CA GLY A 2 -7.62 5.43 3.67
C GLY A 2 -6.67 4.51 2.89
N GLY A 3 -6.47 3.31 3.45
CA GLY A 3 -5.72 2.23 2.83
C GLY A 3 -4.41 1.88 3.54
N GLY A 4 -4.14 2.47 4.69
CA GLY A 4 -2.87 2.34 5.42
C GLY A 4 -2.45 0.92 5.76
N GLU A 5 -3.36 -0.06 5.71
CA GLU A 5 -3.04 -1.48 5.81
C GLU A 5 -2.25 -2.03 4.61
N GLY A 6 -2.37 -1.42 3.43
CA GLY A 6 -1.70 -1.83 2.19
C GLY A 6 -2.38 -2.96 1.41
N SER A 7 -3.42 -3.60 1.94
CA SER A 7 -4.12 -4.73 1.29
C SER A 7 -4.80 -4.31 -0.02
N ALA A 8 -5.46 -3.16 -0.04
CA ALA A 8 -6.09 -2.64 -1.26
C ALA A 8 -5.05 -2.30 -2.33
N ALA A 9 -3.94 -1.65 -1.93
CA ALA A 9 -2.83 -1.36 -2.84
C ALA A 9 -2.24 -2.64 -3.43
N ARG A 10 -2.07 -3.70 -2.63
CA ARG A 10 -1.58 -5.00 -3.09
C ARG A 10 -2.44 -5.58 -4.20
N GLU A 11 -3.77 -5.56 -4.06
CA GLU A 11 -4.66 -6.10 -5.09
C GLU A 11 -4.64 -5.24 -6.36
N VAL A 12 -4.66 -3.91 -6.23
CA VAL A 12 -4.58 -3.00 -7.37
C VAL A 12 -3.26 -3.19 -8.15
N LEU A 13 -2.14 -3.38 -7.44
CA LEU A 13 -0.82 -3.55 -8.05
C LEU A 13 -0.65 -4.88 -8.81
N ARG A 14 -1.58 -5.84 -8.69
CA ARG A 14 -1.59 -7.06 -9.53
C ARG A 14 -1.98 -6.77 -10.97
N HIS A 15 -2.64 -5.65 -11.23
CA HIS A 15 -3.06 -5.26 -12.57
C HIS A 15 -1.88 -4.63 -13.33
N LYS A 16 -1.39 -5.33 -14.36
CA LYS A 16 -0.24 -4.88 -15.17
C LYS A 16 -0.46 -3.52 -15.86
N SER A 17 -1.71 -3.16 -16.12
CA SER A 17 -2.11 -1.89 -16.75
C SER A 17 -2.10 -0.70 -15.79
N VAL A 18 -1.89 -0.91 -14.49
CA VAL A 18 -1.79 0.18 -13.51
C VAL A 18 -0.38 0.73 -13.53
N ASP A 19 -0.24 2.04 -13.76
CA ASP A 19 1.05 2.74 -13.74
C ASP A 19 1.34 3.41 -12.41
N ARG A 20 0.30 3.79 -11.66
CA ARG A 20 0.42 4.54 -10.41
C ARG A 20 -0.75 4.27 -9.46
N VAL A 21 -0.45 4.09 -8.18
CA VAL A 21 -1.41 3.98 -7.06
C VAL A 21 -1.03 5.04 -6.04
N VAL A 22 -2.02 5.82 -5.57
CA VAL A 22 -1.82 6.79 -4.48
C VAL A 22 -2.64 6.35 -3.29
N MET A 23 -1.97 6.08 -2.18
CA MET A 23 -2.58 5.74 -0.90
C MET A 23 -2.59 6.99 -0.03
N CYS A 24 -3.79 7.47 0.29
CA CYS A 24 -3.98 8.67 1.07
C CYS A 24 -4.71 8.29 2.35
N ASP A 25 -3.93 8.00 3.39
CA ASP A 25 -4.41 7.75 4.74
C ASP A 25 -4.06 8.95 5.64
N ILE A 26 -4.92 9.24 6.61
CA ILE A 26 -4.72 10.35 7.55
C ILE A 26 -3.78 9.97 8.69
N ASP A 27 -3.70 8.68 9.00
CA ASP A 27 -2.97 8.17 10.14
C ASP A 27 -1.64 7.54 9.69
N GLN A 28 -0.56 8.30 9.86
CA GLN A 28 0.79 7.83 9.53
C GLN A 28 1.25 6.69 10.46
N GLU A 29 0.76 6.63 11.70
CA GLU A 29 1.14 5.57 12.63
C GLU A 29 0.59 4.22 12.18
N VAL A 30 -0.64 4.20 11.65
CA VAL A 30 -1.24 3.00 11.04
C VAL A 30 -0.44 2.56 9.82
N VAL A 31 -0.09 3.48 8.92
CA VAL A 31 0.71 3.18 7.71
C VAL A 31 2.06 2.57 8.09
N ASP A 32 2.77 3.18 9.06
CA ASP A 32 4.07 2.71 9.50
C ASP A 32 3.99 1.36 10.23
N PHE A 33 2.98 1.18 11.08
CA PHE A 33 2.73 -0.06 11.80
C PHE A 33 2.43 -1.19 10.81
N CYS A 34 1.48 -0.99 9.90
CA CYS A 34 1.12 -1.98 8.89
C CYS A 34 2.27 -2.28 7.93
N GLY A 35 3.02 -1.25 7.50
CA GLY A 35 4.19 -1.42 6.64
C GLY A 35 5.31 -2.25 7.27
N LYS A 36 5.47 -2.18 8.60
CA LYS A 36 6.45 -2.98 9.36
C LYS A 36 5.95 -4.38 9.69
N HIS A 37 4.70 -4.51 10.13
CA HIS A 37 4.18 -5.74 10.74
C HIS A 37 3.35 -6.63 9.81
N LEU A 38 2.68 -6.08 8.80
CA LEU A 38 1.88 -6.87 7.84
C LEU A 38 2.77 -7.38 6.70
N ILE A 39 3.48 -8.49 6.97
CA ILE A 39 4.41 -9.12 6.03
C ILE A 39 3.75 -9.39 4.66
N ALA A 40 2.47 -9.78 4.65
CA ALA A 40 1.71 -10.07 3.44
C ALA A 40 1.52 -8.86 2.50
N ASN A 41 1.74 -7.63 2.97
CA ASN A 41 1.59 -6.40 2.20
C ASN A 41 2.95 -5.69 1.96
N GLN A 42 4.06 -6.21 2.48
CA GLN A 42 5.39 -5.57 2.33
C GLN A 42 5.80 -5.39 0.86
N GLU A 43 5.42 -6.31 -0.02
CA GLU A 43 5.67 -6.15 -1.46
C GLU A 43 4.92 -4.94 -2.04
N ALA A 44 3.68 -4.71 -1.60
CA ALA A 44 2.90 -3.56 -2.02
C ALA A 44 3.52 -2.25 -1.50
N PHE A 45 3.91 -2.19 -0.22
CA PHE A 45 4.59 -1.03 0.38
C PHE A 45 5.94 -0.69 -0.27
N ARG A 46 6.64 -1.68 -0.85
CA ARG A 46 7.91 -1.49 -1.56
C ARG A 46 7.73 -1.30 -3.07
N ASN A 47 6.51 -1.36 -3.57
CA ASN A 47 6.25 -1.27 -4.99
C ASN A 47 6.49 0.16 -5.49
N LYS A 48 7.32 0.31 -6.53
CA LYS A 48 7.68 1.62 -7.12
C LYS A 48 6.48 2.40 -7.69
N LYS A 49 5.35 1.72 -7.91
CA LYS A 49 4.11 2.34 -8.40
C LYS A 49 3.21 2.85 -7.26
N LEU A 50 3.50 2.54 -6.00
CA LEU A 50 2.75 3.01 -4.84
C LEU A 50 3.37 4.30 -4.29
N TYR A 51 2.51 5.29 -4.06
CA TYR A 51 2.83 6.61 -3.52
C TYR A 51 1.93 6.96 -2.34
#